data_AF-A0A1Q6T0G6-F1
#
_entry.id   AF-A0A1Q6T0G6-F1
#
_cell.length_a   1.000
_cell.length_b   1.000
_cell.length_c   1.000
_cell.angle_alpha   90.00
_cell.angle_beta   90.00
_cell.angle_gamma   90.00
#
_symmetry.space_group_name_H-M   'P 1'
#
loop_
_entity.id
_entity.type
_entity.pdbx_description
1 polymer ?
#
loop_
_entity_poly.entity_id
_entity_poly.type
_entity_poly.pdbx_seq_one_letter_code
_entity_poly.pdbx_strand_id
1 'polypeptide(L)'
;MSIENIKQGSVITDKVSLLLRNGENEKALDLLGQNYGPLARNAMEKVMKYSNLSQDEMVRVFGKISDILENVADKISRHERLNEKKEKAAAAREQAEDAAELAAIQAEAMERRKKFEDRMRWVEEQKQKLAEERRQLEEQRRFEKDVRKRREIEEKLKRLEERKKHLETERRNLEKIREENQNGSLARTDGRTDRDNAGISSSFRNSDGAHAPHTPADTPLRTPDNISTPAAAGSTSHTPENAHSTYVSNPAHSGNKAFETAVLLKSRTRND
;
A
#
# COMPACT_ATOMS: atom_id res chain seq x y z
N MET A 1 30.39 44.48 20.44
CA MET A 1 31.82 44.86 20.41
C MET A 1 32.55 43.72 19.72
N SER A 2 33.20 43.96 18.57
CA SER A 2 33.84 42.90 17.78
C SER A 2 35.18 42.47 18.37
N ILE A 3 35.64 41.26 18.04
CA ILE A 3 36.97 40.76 18.41
C ILE A 3 38.07 41.67 17.86
N GLU A 4 37.92 42.18 16.63
CA GLU A 4 38.87 43.13 16.04
C GLU A 4 39.04 44.38 16.90
N ASN A 5 37.94 44.94 17.42
CA ASN A 5 38.00 46.15 18.25
C ASN A 5 38.71 45.90 19.58
N ILE A 6 38.57 44.69 20.15
CA ILE A 6 39.25 44.30 21.40
C ILE A 6 40.75 44.13 21.17
N LYS A 7 41.14 43.48 20.06
CA LYS A 7 42.54 43.32 19.67
C LYS A 7 43.21 44.65 19.36
N GLN A 8 42.52 45.54 18.64
CA GLN A 8 43.00 46.90 18.43
C GLN A 8 43.20 47.62 19.76
N GLY A 9 42.28 47.44 20.72
CA GLY A 9 42.43 47.96 22.07
C GLY A 9 43.71 47.51 22.76
N SER A 10 44.05 46.21 22.68
CA SER A 10 45.32 45.67 23.23
C SER A 10 46.55 46.36 22.60
N VAL A 11 46.60 46.45 21.27
CA VAL A 11 47.70 47.12 20.54
C VAL A 11 47.84 48.59 20.95
N ILE A 12 46.72 49.28 21.12
CA ILE A 12 46.72 50.68 21.55
C ILE A 12 47.25 50.79 22.98
N THR A 13 46.83 49.91 23.89
CA THR A 13 47.32 49.92 25.28
C THR A 13 48.80 49.59 25.39
N ASP A 14 49.34 48.70 24.55
CA ASP A 14 50.78 48.42 24.49
C ASP A 14 51.57 49.63 23.99
N LYS A 15 51.05 50.29 22.96
CA LYS A 15 51.67 51.50 22.40
C LYS A 15 51.65 52.65 23.40
N VAL A 16 50.55 52.82 24.14
CA VAL A 16 50.47 53.76 25.27
C VAL A 16 51.53 53.42 26.32
N SER A 17 51.62 52.15 26.74
CA SER A 17 52.62 51.69 27.70
C SER A 17 54.06 51.98 27.25
N LEU A 18 54.37 51.79 25.97
CA LEU A 18 55.67 52.10 25.40
C LEU A 18 55.99 53.60 25.42
N LEU A 19 55.04 54.45 25.03
CA LEU A 19 55.18 55.90 25.06
C LEU A 19 55.41 56.39 26.50
N LEU A 20 54.67 55.84 27.46
CA LEU A 20 54.87 56.10 28.88
C LEU A 20 56.27 55.68 29.32
N ARG A 21 56.76 54.49 28.96
CA ARG A 21 58.12 54.05 29.32
C ARG A 21 59.20 54.99 28.77
N ASN A 22 58.98 55.57 27.59
CA ASN A 22 59.92 56.50 26.95
C ASN A 22 59.81 57.95 27.49
N GLY A 23 58.89 58.24 28.42
CA GLY A 23 58.64 59.58 28.95
C GLY A 23 57.82 60.48 28.02
N GLU A 24 57.24 59.94 26.94
CA GLU A 24 56.44 60.67 25.97
C GLU A 24 54.97 60.81 26.41
N ASN A 25 54.76 61.39 27.60
CA ASN A 25 53.46 61.39 28.29
C ASN A 25 52.33 62.09 27.49
N GLU A 26 52.61 63.23 26.84
CA GLU A 26 51.61 63.92 26.02
C GLU A 26 51.16 63.09 24.80
N LYS A 27 52.10 62.39 24.15
CA LYS A 27 51.78 61.48 23.04
C LYS A 27 50.94 60.28 23.52
N ALA A 28 51.22 59.78 24.73
CA ALA A 28 50.42 58.71 25.34
C ALA A 28 48.99 59.18 25.63
N LEU A 29 48.82 60.40 26.14
CA LEU A 29 47.50 61.04 26.36
C LEU A 29 46.75 61.32 25.05
N ASP A 30 47.45 61.80 24.02
CA ASP A 30 46.90 61.98 22.67
C ASP A 30 46.38 60.66 22.10
N LEU A 31 47.18 59.59 22.19
CA LEU A 31 46.80 58.28 21.69
C LEU A 31 45.59 57.70 22.44
N LEU A 32 45.53 57.86 23.76
CA LEU A 32 44.35 57.50 24.56
C LEU A 32 43.11 58.31 24.15
N GLY A 33 43.28 59.62 23.96
CA GLY A 33 42.20 60.53 23.56
C GLY A 33 41.63 60.22 22.20
N GLN A 34 42.47 59.84 21.23
CA GLN A 34 42.05 59.48 19.87
C GLN A 34 41.27 58.16 19.84
N ASN A 35 41.65 57.19 20.66
CA ASN A 35 41.09 55.83 20.57
C ASN A 35 39.97 55.54 21.58
N TYR A 36 40.03 56.15 22.77
CA TYR A 36 39.05 55.93 23.85
C TYR A 36 38.29 57.21 24.22
N GLY A 37 38.58 58.32 23.54
CA GLY A 37 37.89 59.58 23.69
C GLY A 37 38.46 60.51 24.77
N PRO A 38 37.94 61.75 24.85
CA PRO A 38 38.45 62.80 25.73
C PRO A 38 38.32 62.47 27.22
N LEU A 39 37.36 61.62 27.59
CA LEU A 39 37.19 61.16 28.97
C LEU A 39 38.38 60.31 29.43
N ALA A 40 38.84 59.38 28.58
CA ALA A 40 39.99 58.52 28.87
C ALA A 40 41.29 59.34 28.97
N ARG A 41 41.46 60.33 28.08
CA ARG A 41 42.56 61.30 28.16
C ARG A 41 42.55 62.03 29.51
N ASN A 42 41.42 62.64 29.86
CA ASN A 42 41.31 63.46 31.07
C ASN A 42 41.51 62.62 32.35
N ALA A 43 40.96 61.40 32.37
CA ALA A 43 41.19 60.47 33.47
C ALA A 43 42.68 60.15 33.64
N MET A 44 43.37 59.82 32.54
CA MET A 44 44.80 59.53 32.58
C MET A 44 45.64 60.75 32.95
N GLU A 45 45.31 61.93 32.44
CA GLU A 45 45.97 63.18 32.78
C GLU A 45 45.86 63.49 34.28
N LYS A 46 44.67 63.26 34.87
CA LYS A 46 44.47 63.41 36.32
C LYS A 46 45.27 62.39 37.12
N VAL A 47 45.34 61.14 36.66
CA VAL A 47 46.17 60.10 37.29
C VAL A 47 47.64 60.55 37.26
N MET A 48 48.16 61.00 36.12
CA MET A 48 49.54 61.47 36.03
C MET A 48 49.84 62.69 36.91
N LYS A 49 48.91 63.64 37.03
CA LYS A 49 49.13 64.90 37.76
C LYS A 49 48.88 64.80 39.27
N TYR A 50 47.93 63.98 39.69
CA TYR A 50 47.41 64.02 41.07
C TYR A 50 47.53 62.69 41.81
N SER A 51 47.93 61.61 41.14
CA SER A 51 48.17 60.33 41.82
C SER A 51 49.64 60.18 42.19
N ASN A 52 49.90 59.43 43.27
CA ASN A 52 51.25 59.01 43.64
C ASN A 52 51.74 57.82 42.80
N LEU A 53 51.04 57.48 41.70
CA LEU A 53 51.43 56.35 40.86
C LEU A 53 52.68 56.73 40.08
N SER A 54 53.73 55.92 40.26
CA SER A 54 54.93 56.05 39.46
C SER A 54 54.66 55.70 37.99
N GLN A 55 55.49 56.23 37.11
CA GLN A 55 55.45 55.91 35.68
C GLN A 55 55.56 54.40 35.42
N ASP A 56 56.40 53.69 36.18
CA ASP A 56 56.55 52.24 36.10
C ASP A 56 55.29 51.48 36.51
N GLU A 57 54.54 51.99 37.50
CA GLU A 57 53.25 51.41 37.88
C GLU A 57 52.20 51.63 36.78
N MET A 58 52.17 52.81 36.15
CA MET A 58 51.28 53.08 35.01
C MET A 58 51.58 52.15 33.83
N VAL A 59 52.85 52.01 33.44
CA VAL A 59 53.30 51.06 32.40
C VAL A 59 52.83 49.64 32.73
N ARG A 60 52.97 49.21 33.98
CA ARG A 60 52.55 47.89 34.44
C ARG A 60 51.02 47.70 34.36
N VAL A 61 50.25 48.73 34.69
CA VAL A 61 48.78 48.68 34.57
C VAL A 61 48.37 48.55 33.12
N PHE A 62 48.95 49.33 32.20
CA PHE A 62 48.66 49.22 30.77
C PHE A 62 49.06 47.87 30.18
N GLY A 63 50.19 47.30 30.59
CA GLY A 63 50.57 45.94 30.21
C GLY A 63 49.54 44.90 30.65
N LYS A 64 49.07 44.96 31.91
CA LYS A 64 48.00 44.07 32.39
C LYS A 64 46.69 44.26 31.62
N ILE A 65 46.35 45.49 31.24
CA ILE A 65 45.15 45.75 30.44
C ILE A 65 45.28 45.10 29.06
N SER A 66 46.45 45.19 28.41
CA SER A 66 46.70 44.53 27.13
C SER A 66 46.53 43.01 27.24
N ASP A 67 47.17 42.38 28.24
CA ASP A 67 47.05 40.94 28.49
C ASP A 67 45.59 40.50 28.70
N ILE A 68 44.80 41.31 29.42
CA ILE A 68 43.37 41.05 29.65
C ILE A 68 42.60 41.13 28.33
N LEU A 69 42.85 42.16 27.52
CA LEU A 69 42.16 42.35 26.24
C LEU A 69 42.48 41.20 25.27
N GLU A 70 43.72 40.76 25.20
CA GLU A 70 44.12 39.61 24.37
C GLU A 70 43.43 38.31 24.83
N ASN A 71 43.43 38.03 26.15
CA ASN A 71 42.76 36.86 26.70
C ASN A 71 41.24 36.88 26.47
N VAL A 72 40.61 38.05 26.57
CA VAL A 72 39.17 38.21 26.28
C VAL A 72 38.89 37.95 24.80
N ALA A 73 39.70 38.51 23.89
CA ALA A 73 39.58 38.25 22.46
C ALA A 73 39.69 36.76 22.13
N ASP A 74 40.65 36.07 22.76
CA ASP A 74 40.86 34.63 22.62
C ASP A 74 39.66 33.79 23.12
N LYS A 75 39.08 34.17 24.26
CA LYS A 75 37.91 33.49 24.82
C LYS A 75 36.68 33.64 23.93
N ILE A 76 36.43 34.86 23.43
CA ILE A 76 35.32 35.11 22.50
C ILE A 76 35.52 34.29 21.23
N SER A 77 36.73 34.30 20.65
CA SER A 77 37.05 33.52 19.45
C SER A 77 36.85 32.01 19.66
N ARG A 78 37.22 31.46 20.82
CA ARG A 78 36.95 30.04 21.14
C ARG A 78 35.46 29.77 21.27
N HIS A 79 34.72 30.69 21.89
CA HIS A 79 33.28 30.55 22.09
C HIS A 79 32.52 30.55 20.77
N GLU A 80 32.84 31.48 19.86
CA GLU A 80 32.24 31.56 18.52
C GLU A 80 32.48 30.26 17.73
N ARG A 81 33.73 29.76 17.68
CA ARG A 81 34.04 28.49 17.02
C ARG A 81 33.30 27.30 17.61
N LEU A 82 33.11 27.28 18.94
CA LEU A 82 32.33 26.22 19.60
C LEU A 82 30.85 26.33 19.24
N ASN A 83 30.32 27.55 19.16
CA ASN A 83 28.93 27.77 18.81
C ASN A 83 28.65 27.36 17.36
N GLU A 84 29.51 27.76 16.42
CA GLU A 84 29.43 27.32 15.01
C GLU A 84 29.47 25.80 14.88
N LYS A 85 30.34 25.12 15.65
CA LYS A 85 30.40 23.65 15.66
C LYS A 85 29.12 23.03 16.20
N LYS A 86 28.53 23.61 17.25
CA LYS A 86 27.25 23.15 17.81
C LYS A 86 26.11 23.33 16.82
N GLU A 87 26.06 24.49 16.15
CA GLU A 87 25.05 24.79 15.14
C GLU A 87 25.16 23.84 13.94
N LYS A 88 26.36 23.62 13.42
CA LYS A 88 26.60 22.63 12.35
C LYS A 88 26.24 21.21 12.78
N ALA A 89 26.54 20.84 14.01
CA ALA A 89 26.17 19.52 14.53
C ALA A 89 24.65 19.38 14.74
N ALA A 90 23.96 20.44 15.15
CA ALA A 90 22.51 20.45 15.27
C ALA A 90 21.85 20.32 13.90
N ALA A 91 22.28 21.11 12.90
CA ALA A 91 21.78 21.03 11.53
C ALA A 91 22.04 19.64 10.91
N ALA A 92 23.20 19.03 11.14
CA ALA A 92 23.49 17.68 10.66
C ALA A 92 22.61 16.60 11.34
N ARG A 93 22.22 16.79 12.60
CA ARG A 93 21.30 15.90 13.30
C ARG A 93 19.89 16.01 12.75
N GLU A 94 19.41 17.23 12.56
CA GLU A 94 18.09 17.50 11.96
C GLU A 94 17.98 16.84 10.58
N GLN A 95 18.99 17.03 9.71
CA GLN A 95 19.03 16.36 8.40
C GLN A 95 19.06 14.83 8.49
N ALA A 96 19.73 14.27 9.50
CA ALA A 96 19.77 12.83 9.70
C ALA A 96 18.43 12.28 10.22
N GLU A 97 17.74 13.04 11.07
CA GLU A 97 16.40 12.71 11.57
C GLU A 97 15.37 12.75 10.43
N ASP A 98 15.37 13.80 9.60
CA ASP A 98 14.52 13.90 8.41
C ASP A 98 14.75 12.75 7.43
N ALA A 99 16.02 12.41 7.17
CA ALA A 99 16.36 11.30 6.30
C ALA A 99 15.89 9.94 6.87
N ALA A 100 15.99 9.75 8.19
CA ALA A 100 15.51 8.55 8.86
C ALA A 100 13.98 8.44 8.81
N GLU A 101 13.26 9.56 8.99
CA GLU A 101 11.80 9.60 8.87
C GLU A 101 11.34 9.25 7.46
N LEU A 102 11.94 9.84 6.43
CA LEU A 102 11.64 9.51 5.03
C LEU A 102 11.91 8.04 4.72
N ALA A 103 13.01 7.47 5.23
CA ALA A 103 13.31 6.06 5.06
C ALA A 103 12.28 5.15 5.76
N ALA A 104 11.80 5.54 6.95
CA ALA A 104 10.76 4.81 7.67
C ALA A 104 9.42 4.83 6.92
N ILE A 105 9.01 6.00 6.39
CA ILE A 105 7.80 6.13 5.57
C ILE A 105 7.90 5.27 4.31
N GLN A 106 9.05 5.27 3.64
CA GLN A 106 9.26 4.47 2.44
C GLN A 106 9.22 2.96 2.76
N ALA A 107 9.84 2.53 3.86
CA ALA A 107 9.79 1.15 4.30
C ALA A 107 8.35 0.70 4.60
N GLU A 108 7.58 1.53 5.31
CA GLU A 108 6.17 1.23 5.60
C GLU A 108 5.32 1.16 4.31
N ALA A 109 5.54 2.08 3.37
CA ALA A 109 4.87 2.07 2.08
C ALA A 109 5.19 0.78 1.28
N MET A 110 6.45 0.34 1.29
CA MET A 110 6.85 -0.92 0.66
C MET A 110 6.22 -2.13 1.34
N GLU A 111 6.16 -2.18 2.67
CA GLU A 111 5.47 -3.25 3.39
C GLU A 111 3.98 -3.31 3.06
N ARG A 112 3.30 -2.15 3.03
CA ARG A 112 1.88 -2.06 2.65
C ARG A 112 1.65 -2.56 1.23
N ARG A 113 2.53 -2.19 0.30
CA ARG A 113 2.48 -2.68 -1.08
C ARG A 113 2.67 -4.19 -1.16
N LYS A 114 3.67 -4.74 -0.46
CA LYS A 114 3.92 -6.19 -0.42
C LYS A 114 2.71 -6.95 0.13
N LYS A 115 2.13 -6.48 1.23
CA LYS A 115 0.90 -7.07 1.80
C LYS A 115 -0.26 -7.04 0.81
N PHE A 116 -0.40 -5.95 0.04
CA PHE A 116 -1.42 -5.87 -1.00
C PHE A 116 -1.18 -6.88 -2.13
N GLU A 117 0.06 -6.98 -2.62
CA GLU A 117 0.44 -7.94 -3.66
C GLU A 117 0.24 -9.40 -3.22
N ASP A 118 0.55 -9.72 -1.95
CA ASP A 118 0.30 -11.04 -1.38
C ASP A 118 -1.19 -11.39 -1.34
N ARG A 119 -2.05 -10.43 -0.97
CA ARG A 119 -3.52 -10.63 -1.03
C ARG A 119 -4.01 -10.83 -2.45
N MET A 120 -3.48 -10.09 -3.42
CA MET A 120 -3.87 -10.25 -4.83
C MET A 120 -3.49 -11.63 -5.36
N ARG A 121 -2.28 -12.10 -5.04
CA ARG A 121 -1.85 -13.47 -5.36
C ARG A 121 -2.77 -14.52 -4.73
N TRP A 122 -3.13 -14.36 -3.46
CA TRP A 122 -4.06 -15.27 -2.80
C TRP A 122 -5.43 -15.30 -3.48
N VAL A 123 -5.95 -14.15 -3.90
CA VAL A 123 -7.23 -14.07 -4.64
C VAL A 123 -7.13 -14.80 -6.00
N GLU A 124 -6.03 -14.61 -6.72
CA GLU A 124 -5.78 -15.31 -7.99
C GLU A 124 -5.70 -16.83 -7.80
N GLU A 125 -5.01 -17.29 -6.74
CA GLU A 125 -4.92 -18.70 -6.39
C GLU A 125 -6.29 -19.30 -6.05
N GLN A 126 -7.13 -18.59 -5.29
CA GLN A 126 -8.51 -19.03 -5.02
C GLN A 126 -9.34 -19.13 -6.31
N LYS A 127 -9.16 -18.18 -7.23
CA LYS A 127 -9.86 -18.20 -8.53
C LYS A 127 -9.41 -19.38 -9.38
N GLN A 128 -8.13 -19.71 -9.40
CA GLN A 128 -7.60 -20.88 -10.10
C GLN A 128 -8.14 -22.17 -9.50
N LYS A 129 -8.12 -22.31 -8.17
CA LYS A 129 -8.66 -23.48 -7.47
C LYS A 129 -10.13 -23.71 -7.80
N LEU A 130 -10.94 -22.66 -7.82
CA LEU A 130 -12.35 -22.75 -8.20
C LEU A 130 -12.54 -23.14 -9.68
N ALA A 131 -11.66 -22.66 -10.57
CA ALA A 131 -11.70 -23.04 -11.98
C ALA A 131 -11.31 -24.51 -12.20
N GLU A 132 -10.32 -25.02 -11.48
CA GLU A 132 -9.92 -26.43 -11.50
C GLU A 132 -11.01 -27.34 -10.95
N GLU A 133 -11.63 -26.98 -9.83
CA GLU A 133 -12.75 -27.72 -9.26
C GLU A 133 -13.94 -27.80 -10.24
N ARG A 134 -14.26 -26.70 -10.92
CA ARG A 134 -15.27 -26.68 -11.99
C ARG A 134 -14.93 -27.63 -13.14
N ARG A 135 -13.65 -27.66 -13.54
CA ARG A 135 -13.17 -28.55 -14.61
C ARG A 135 -13.30 -30.02 -14.22
N GLN A 136 -12.89 -30.37 -13.00
CA GLN A 136 -13.02 -31.73 -12.47
C GLN A 136 -14.48 -32.17 -12.39
N LEU A 137 -15.37 -31.29 -11.94
CA LEU A 137 -16.80 -31.58 -11.88
C LEU A 137 -17.41 -31.78 -13.28
N GLU A 138 -16.98 -31.01 -14.27
CA GLU A 138 -17.39 -31.20 -15.67
C GLU A 138 -16.88 -32.54 -16.23
N GLU A 139 -15.62 -32.90 -15.97
CA GLU A 139 -15.05 -34.19 -16.37
C GLU A 139 -15.79 -35.36 -15.71
N GLN A 140 -16.10 -35.27 -14.42
CA GLN A 140 -16.93 -36.27 -13.73
C GLN A 140 -18.31 -36.40 -14.37
N ARG A 141 -18.98 -35.29 -14.69
CA ARG A 141 -20.28 -35.32 -15.39
C ARG A 141 -20.20 -35.96 -16.77
N ARG A 142 -19.11 -35.73 -17.51
CA ARG A 142 -18.87 -36.38 -18.81
C ARG A 142 -18.69 -37.88 -18.64
N PHE A 143 -17.83 -38.28 -17.69
CA PHE A 143 -17.60 -39.69 -17.37
C PHE A 143 -18.88 -40.40 -16.96
N GLU A 144 -19.69 -39.80 -16.08
CA GLU A 144 -20.95 -40.38 -15.64
C GLU A 144 -21.95 -40.57 -16.80
N LYS A 145 -22.06 -39.57 -17.69
CA LYS A 145 -22.89 -39.69 -18.90
C LYS A 145 -22.42 -40.84 -19.79
N ASP A 146 -21.11 -41.00 -19.97
CA ASP A 146 -20.56 -42.08 -20.79
C ASP A 146 -20.79 -43.45 -20.16
N VAL A 147 -20.65 -43.57 -18.84
CA VAL A 147 -20.99 -44.78 -18.10
C VAL A 147 -22.48 -45.12 -18.25
N ARG A 148 -23.39 -44.14 -18.12
CA ARG A 148 -24.82 -44.37 -18.33
C ARG A 148 -25.13 -44.85 -19.75
N LYS A 149 -24.53 -44.23 -20.77
CA LYS A 149 -24.67 -44.66 -22.17
C LYS A 149 -24.17 -46.10 -22.38
N ARG A 150 -23.01 -46.45 -21.79
CA ARG A 150 -22.48 -47.82 -21.87
C ARG A 150 -23.44 -48.84 -21.26
N ARG A 151 -24.00 -48.56 -20.08
CA ARG A 151 -25.01 -49.43 -19.45
C ARG A 151 -26.27 -49.58 -20.31
N GLU A 152 -26.77 -48.50 -20.91
CA GLU A 152 -27.94 -48.56 -21.79
C GLU A 152 -27.67 -49.42 -23.04
N ILE A 153 -26.48 -49.31 -23.63
CA ILE A 153 -26.06 -50.15 -24.77
C ILE A 153 -25.97 -51.61 -24.34
N GLU A 154 -25.35 -51.90 -23.21
CA GLU A 154 -25.22 -53.25 -22.66
C GLU A 154 -26.58 -53.90 -22.39
N GLU A 155 -27.53 -53.15 -21.82
CA GLU A 155 -28.90 -53.64 -21.59
C GLU A 155 -29.63 -53.91 -22.92
N LYS A 156 -29.49 -53.02 -23.92
CA LYS A 156 -30.06 -53.26 -25.25
C LYS A 156 -29.47 -54.50 -25.91
N LEU A 157 -28.16 -54.73 -25.78
CA LEU A 157 -27.49 -55.92 -26.28
C LEU A 157 -28.05 -57.19 -25.61
N LYS A 158 -28.23 -57.16 -24.28
CA LYS A 158 -28.82 -58.29 -23.54
C LYS A 158 -30.25 -58.61 -24.03
N ARG A 159 -31.10 -57.58 -24.19
CA ARG A 159 -32.47 -57.75 -24.73
C ARG A 159 -32.46 -58.32 -26.16
N LEU A 160 -31.52 -57.88 -27.00
CA LEU A 160 -31.36 -58.42 -28.35
C LEU A 160 -30.89 -59.87 -28.33
N GLU A 161 -29.99 -60.23 -27.42
CA GLU A 161 -29.53 -61.61 -27.25
C GLU A 161 -30.66 -62.54 -26.78
N GLU A 162 -31.47 -62.10 -25.81
CA GLU A 162 -32.66 -62.81 -25.35
C GLU A 162 -33.69 -62.98 -26.49
N ARG A 163 -33.95 -61.92 -27.26
CA ARG A 163 -34.81 -61.98 -28.45
C ARG A 163 -34.27 -62.95 -29.50
N LYS A 164 -32.95 -62.97 -29.73
CA LYS A 164 -32.30 -63.90 -30.65
C LYS A 164 -32.52 -65.35 -30.20
N LYS A 165 -32.33 -65.64 -28.91
CA LYS A 165 -32.59 -66.97 -28.32
C LYS A 165 -34.06 -67.38 -28.50
N HIS A 166 -35.00 -66.47 -28.23
CA HIS A 166 -36.44 -66.72 -28.44
C HIS A 166 -36.76 -67.06 -29.91
N LEU A 167 -36.28 -66.24 -30.85
CA LEU A 167 -36.49 -66.49 -32.28
C LEU A 167 -35.83 -67.80 -32.74
N GLU A 168 -34.68 -68.18 -32.19
CA GLU A 168 -34.05 -69.45 -32.48
C GLU A 168 -34.87 -70.64 -31.96
N THR A 169 -35.44 -70.55 -30.76
CA THR A 169 -36.36 -71.57 -30.24
C THR A 169 -37.62 -71.69 -31.09
N GLU A 170 -38.18 -70.55 -31.54
CA GLU A 170 -39.34 -70.51 -32.44
C GLU A 170 -39.01 -71.15 -33.80
N ARG A 171 -37.84 -70.82 -34.38
CA ARG A 171 -37.37 -71.48 -35.61
C ARG A 171 -37.24 -72.99 -35.45
N ARG A 172 -36.65 -73.47 -34.35
CA ARG A 172 -36.54 -74.93 -34.08
C ARG A 172 -37.92 -75.58 -33.94
N ASN A 173 -38.89 -74.91 -33.33
CA ASN A 173 -40.25 -75.43 -33.22
C ASN A 173 -40.96 -75.47 -34.58
N LEU A 174 -40.80 -74.44 -35.41
CA LEU A 174 -41.33 -74.42 -36.77
C LEU A 174 -40.65 -75.46 -37.67
N GLU A 175 -39.36 -75.70 -37.50
CA GLU A 175 -38.61 -76.77 -38.20
C GLU A 175 -39.18 -78.15 -37.84
N LYS A 176 -39.42 -78.42 -36.55
CA LYS A 176 -40.09 -79.66 -36.10
C LYS A 176 -41.47 -79.83 -36.72
N ILE A 177 -42.29 -78.77 -36.74
CA ILE A 177 -43.62 -78.82 -37.37
C ILE A 177 -43.50 -79.06 -38.88
N ARG A 178 -42.50 -78.48 -39.56
CA ARG A 178 -42.25 -78.75 -40.98
C ARG A 178 -41.79 -80.18 -41.21
N GLU A 179 -40.91 -80.74 -40.39
CA GLU A 179 -40.47 -82.14 -40.44
C GLU A 179 -41.65 -83.09 -40.20
N GLU A 180 -42.50 -82.81 -39.20
CA GLU A 180 -43.73 -83.58 -38.95
C GLU A 180 -44.69 -83.51 -40.15
N ASN A 181 -44.86 -82.33 -40.77
CA ASN A 181 -45.69 -82.18 -41.96
C ASN A 181 -45.09 -82.85 -43.21
N GLN A 182 -43.77 -82.87 -43.36
CA GLN A 182 -43.11 -83.62 -44.45
C GLN A 182 -43.20 -85.14 -44.23
N ASN A 183 -43.11 -85.59 -42.97
CA ASN A 183 -43.32 -86.99 -42.60
C ASN A 183 -44.80 -87.42 -42.70
N GLY A 184 -45.75 -86.46 -42.65
CA GLY A 184 -47.16 -86.69 -42.95
C GLY A 184 -47.52 -86.62 -44.44
N SER A 185 -46.69 -85.97 -45.27
CA SER A 185 -47.00 -85.70 -46.67
C SER A 185 -46.62 -86.82 -47.66
N LEU A 186 -46.18 -88.00 -47.19
CA LEU A 186 -45.98 -89.20 -48.01
C LEU A 186 -47.22 -90.13 -48.05
N ALA A 187 -48.35 -89.72 -47.49
CA ALA A 187 -49.59 -90.47 -47.53
C ALA A 187 -50.81 -89.54 -47.69
N ARG A 188 -51.08 -89.13 -48.93
CA ARG A 188 -52.40 -89.17 -49.61
C ARG A 188 -52.45 -88.14 -50.73
N THR A 189 -52.41 -88.68 -51.95
CA THR A 189 -52.97 -88.06 -53.14
C THR A 189 -54.50 -88.10 -53.10
N ASP A 190 -55.08 -87.16 -53.84
CA ASP A 190 -56.39 -87.14 -54.49
C ASP A 190 -57.67 -86.81 -53.68
N GLY A 191 -58.35 -85.75 -54.14
CA GLY A 191 -59.82 -85.70 -54.12
C GLY A 191 -60.51 -84.34 -53.95
N ARG A 192 -60.54 -83.51 -55.03
CA ARG A 192 -61.67 -82.68 -55.54
C ARG A 192 -62.44 -81.65 -54.66
N THR A 193 -62.40 -80.38 -55.11
CA THR A 193 -63.49 -79.41 -55.48
C THR A 193 -64.83 -79.44 -54.70
N ASP A 194 -65.51 -78.36 -54.27
CA ASP A 194 -65.82 -77.01 -54.80
C ASP A 194 -66.29 -76.12 -53.61
N ARG A 195 -65.94 -74.83 -53.50
CA ARG A 195 -66.63 -73.60 -53.96
C ARG A 195 -67.89 -73.15 -53.17
N ASP A 196 -67.94 -71.84 -52.97
CA ASP A 196 -69.01 -70.92 -52.52
C ASP A 196 -68.99 -70.53 -51.04
N ASN A 197 -68.57 -69.31 -50.65
CA ASN A 197 -69.09 -67.95 -50.90
C ASN A 197 -70.23 -67.52 -49.96
N ALA A 198 -69.85 -66.80 -48.89
CA ALA A 198 -70.55 -65.70 -48.20
C ALA A 198 -69.71 -65.38 -46.96
N GLY A 199 -69.32 -64.16 -46.59
CA GLY A 199 -69.72 -62.82 -46.99
C GLY A 199 -69.54 -61.93 -45.75
N ILE A 200 -68.92 -60.76 -45.93
CA ILE A 200 -69.13 -59.52 -45.14
C ILE A 200 -68.48 -59.55 -43.73
N SER A 201 -67.43 -58.77 -43.43
CA SER A 201 -67.52 -57.30 -43.35
C SER A 201 -66.19 -56.60 -43.58
N SER A 202 -66.27 -55.60 -44.45
CA SER A 202 -65.31 -54.53 -44.66
C SER A 202 -65.36 -53.50 -43.54
N SER A 203 -64.20 -53.09 -43.02
CA SER A 203 -63.99 -51.70 -42.62
C SER A 203 -62.67 -51.23 -43.22
N PHE A 204 -62.78 -50.84 -44.48
CA PHE A 204 -61.80 -50.03 -45.18
C PHE A 204 -62.09 -48.57 -44.85
N ARG A 205 -61.11 -47.86 -44.29
CA ARG A 205 -60.74 -46.49 -44.69
C ARG A 205 -59.42 -46.08 -44.01
N ASN A 206 -58.34 -46.25 -44.78
CA ASN A 206 -57.31 -45.27 -45.14
C ASN A 206 -56.96 -44.22 -44.07
N SER A 207 -55.69 -43.97 -43.77
CA SER A 207 -54.75 -43.44 -44.77
C SER A 207 -53.30 -43.56 -44.29
N ASP A 208 -52.45 -44.14 -45.13
CA ASP A 208 -51.03 -43.82 -45.15
C ASP A 208 -50.84 -42.36 -45.59
N GLY A 209 -49.88 -41.68 -44.97
CA GLY A 209 -49.53 -40.31 -45.30
C GLY A 209 -48.31 -39.84 -44.51
N ALA A 210 -47.14 -40.36 -44.86
CA ALA A 210 -45.88 -39.77 -44.47
C ALA A 210 -45.74 -38.37 -45.10
N HIS A 211 -45.51 -37.35 -44.28
CA HIS A 211 -44.72 -36.16 -44.63
C HIS A 211 -44.36 -35.37 -43.36
N ALA A 212 -43.07 -35.19 -43.12
CA ALA A 212 -42.51 -33.99 -42.49
C ALA A 212 -41.85 -33.15 -43.61
N PRO A 213 -41.44 -31.88 -43.41
CA PRO A 213 -41.60 -30.98 -42.27
C PRO A 213 -42.15 -29.59 -42.67
N HIS A 214 -42.75 -28.84 -41.73
CA HIS A 214 -42.96 -27.39 -41.91
C HIS A 214 -42.70 -26.64 -40.58
N THR A 215 -41.62 -25.85 -40.57
CA THR A 215 -41.54 -24.52 -39.93
C THR A 215 -41.49 -23.50 -41.08
N PRO A 216 -41.88 -22.21 -40.95
CA PRO A 216 -41.82 -21.29 -39.80
C PRO A 216 -43.20 -20.59 -39.54
N ALA A 217 -43.46 -19.64 -38.64
CA ALA A 217 -42.68 -18.56 -38.05
C ALA A 217 -43.40 -17.98 -36.79
N ASP A 218 -42.61 -17.19 -36.04
CA ASP A 218 -42.97 -15.98 -35.29
C ASP A 218 -44.02 -16.01 -34.16
N THR A 219 -43.51 -15.94 -32.92
CA THR A 219 -43.81 -14.78 -32.06
C THR A 219 -42.70 -14.58 -31.01
N PRO A 220 -42.11 -13.37 -30.88
CA PRO A 220 -41.20 -13.03 -29.79
C PRO A 220 -42.00 -12.47 -28.62
N LEU A 221 -41.67 -12.79 -27.37
CA LEU A 221 -42.00 -11.87 -26.27
C LEU A 221 -41.12 -12.09 -25.03
N ARG A 222 -40.42 -11.00 -24.70
CA ARG A 222 -40.10 -10.49 -23.36
C ARG A 222 -38.94 -11.11 -22.58
N THR A 223 -37.81 -10.41 -22.69
CA THR A 223 -36.72 -10.32 -21.72
C THR A 223 -37.21 -9.86 -20.34
N PRO A 224 -36.61 -10.35 -19.24
CA PRO A 224 -36.86 -9.82 -17.90
C PRO A 224 -36.08 -8.51 -17.68
N ASP A 225 -36.79 -7.48 -17.25
CA ASP A 225 -36.23 -6.26 -16.66
C ASP A 225 -35.70 -6.53 -15.24
N ASN A 226 -34.75 -5.69 -14.83
CA ASN A 226 -34.14 -5.53 -13.49
C ASN A 226 -32.90 -6.37 -13.15
N ILE A 227 -31.75 -5.91 -13.64
CA ILE A 227 -30.53 -5.85 -12.82
C ILE A 227 -29.98 -4.44 -12.89
N SER A 228 -29.97 -3.76 -11.74
CA SER A 228 -29.37 -2.44 -11.54
C SER A 228 -27.94 -2.38 -12.03
N THR A 229 -27.65 -1.43 -12.92
CA THR A 229 -26.28 -0.99 -13.20
C THR A 229 -26.07 0.36 -12.53
N PRO A 230 -24.98 0.61 -11.77
CA PRO A 230 -24.68 1.93 -11.26
C PRO A 230 -24.19 2.82 -12.42
N ALA A 231 -24.79 4.00 -12.56
CA ALA A 231 -24.42 4.99 -13.54
C ALA A 231 -23.05 5.62 -13.21
N ALA A 232 -22.20 5.71 -14.22
CA ALA A 232 -21.03 6.57 -14.24
C ALA A 232 -21.33 7.78 -15.14
N ALA A 233 -21.29 8.98 -14.56
CA ALA A 233 -21.07 10.31 -15.17
C ALA A 233 -21.16 11.31 -13.99
N GLY A 234 -20.34 12.35 -13.84
CA GLY A 234 -19.29 12.93 -14.63
C GLY A 234 -18.75 14.12 -13.83
N SER A 235 -17.54 14.55 -14.16
CA SER A 235 -16.91 15.77 -13.64
C SER A 235 -17.78 17.01 -13.85
N THR A 236 -17.93 17.83 -12.81
CA THR A 236 -17.95 19.29 -12.97
C THR A 236 -17.21 19.94 -11.79
N SER A 237 -16.21 20.73 -12.16
CA SER A 237 -15.50 21.70 -11.34
C SER A 237 -16.43 22.84 -10.93
N HIS A 238 -16.46 23.23 -9.65
CA HIS A 238 -16.77 24.60 -9.21
C HIS A 238 -16.24 24.87 -7.80
N THR A 239 -15.18 25.67 -7.70
CA THR A 239 -14.98 26.72 -6.67
C THR A 239 -15.26 28.05 -7.37
N PRO A 240 -15.88 29.07 -6.73
CA PRO A 240 -15.36 29.80 -5.56
C PRO A 240 -16.50 30.06 -4.54
N GLU A 241 -16.47 30.83 -3.45
CA GLU A 241 -15.63 31.92 -2.96
C GLU A 241 -15.97 32.16 -1.47
N ASN A 242 -15.10 32.93 -0.85
CA ASN A 242 -15.06 33.51 0.49
C ASN A 242 -16.39 34.11 1.04
N ALA A 243 -16.75 33.82 2.29
CA ALA A 243 -17.60 34.71 3.10
C ALA A 243 -17.36 34.50 4.61
N HIS A 244 -16.84 35.55 5.24
CA HIS A 244 -16.79 35.77 6.68
C HIS A 244 -18.18 35.67 7.31
N SER A 245 -18.30 34.99 8.45
CA SER A 245 -19.32 35.35 9.43
C SER A 245 -18.89 34.97 10.85
N THR A 246 -18.45 36.01 11.57
CA THR A 246 -18.38 36.09 13.02
C THR A 246 -19.74 35.83 13.65
N TYR A 247 -19.86 34.81 14.49
CA TYR A 247 -20.64 34.96 15.72
C TYR A 247 -20.02 34.13 16.84
N VAL A 248 -19.62 34.88 17.86
CA VAL A 248 -18.98 34.48 19.12
C VAL A 248 -20.05 34.58 20.21
N SER A 249 -19.82 33.84 21.30
CA SER A 249 -20.43 33.93 22.63
C SER A 249 -21.76 33.19 22.85
N ASN A 250 -21.97 32.38 23.89
CA ASN A 250 -21.19 31.91 25.07
C ASN A 250 -22.20 31.08 25.94
N PRO A 251 -21.92 30.64 27.20
CA PRO A 251 -21.02 29.57 27.63
C PRO A 251 -21.63 28.68 28.75
N ALA A 252 -20.94 27.60 29.14
CA ALA A 252 -20.85 27.10 30.53
C ALA A 252 -19.81 25.96 30.55
N HIS A 253 -18.59 26.23 31.05
CA HIS A 253 -18.11 25.80 32.38
C HIS A 253 -18.04 24.26 32.54
N SER A 254 -16.94 23.62 32.93
CA SER A 254 -15.67 24.10 33.50
C SER A 254 -14.72 22.91 33.59
N GLY A 255 -13.40 23.17 33.68
CA GLY A 255 -12.54 22.37 34.54
C GLY A 255 -11.31 21.71 33.91
N ASN A 256 -10.22 22.50 33.85
CA ASN A 256 -8.83 22.14 34.17
C ASN A 256 -8.11 21.06 33.34
N LYS A 257 -7.17 21.44 32.47
CA LYS A 257 -5.75 21.82 32.73
C LYS A 257 -4.84 20.64 33.09
N ALA A 258 -3.95 20.34 32.12
CA ALA A 258 -2.52 20.08 32.24
C ALA A 258 -2.02 18.98 33.21
N PHE A 259 -1.23 18.04 32.70
CA PHE A 259 0.21 17.98 32.99
C PHE A 259 0.95 17.01 32.05
N GLU A 260 2.11 17.47 31.59
CA GLU A 260 3.08 16.75 30.76
C GLU A 260 3.89 15.71 31.55
N THR A 261 4.40 14.72 30.80
CA THR A 261 5.72 14.04 30.93
C THR A 261 6.29 13.64 32.30
N ALA A 262 6.65 12.35 32.43
CA ALA A 262 7.98 11.94 32.91
C ALA A 262 8.27 10.45 32.61
N VAL A 263 9.19 10.21 31.67
CA VAL A 263 10.00 8.99 31.59
C VAL A 263 11.14 9.14 32.59
N LEU A 264 11.38 8.14 33.44
CA LEU A 264 12.59 8.08 34.26
C LEU A 264 13.04 6.63 34.50
N LEU A 265 14.16 6.28 33.85
CA LEU A 265 15.02 5.16 34.23
C LEU A 265 15.56 5.35 35.66
N LYS A 266 15.62 4.27 36.44
CA LYS A 266 16.82 3.96 37.24
C LYS A 266 16.86 2.51 37.73
N SER A 267 17.88 1.81 37.29
CA SER A 267 18.41 0.58 37.85
C SER A 267 19.08 0.82 39.20
N ARG A 268 18.83 -0.03 40.22
CA ARG A 268 19.86 -0.63 41.11
C ARG A 268 19.25 -1.47 42.26
N THR A 269 19.62 -2.75 42.25
CA THR A 269 20.13 -3.60 43.36
C THR A 269 19.38 -3.76 44.69
N ARG A 270 19.22 -5.06 45.04
CA ARG A 270 19.46 -5.78 46.32
C ARG A 270 18.26 -6.45 47.01
N ASN A 271 18.52 -7.74 47.30
CA ASN A 271 17.98 -8.64 48.34
C ASN A 271 16.58 -9.22 48.09
N ASP A 272 16.51 -10.48 47.65
CA ASP A 272 16.50 -11.67 48.52
C ASP A 272 17.04 -12.90 47.78
#